data_AF-A0A847PVA1-F1
#
_entry.id   AF-A0A847PVA1-F1
#
_cell.length_a   1.000
_cell.length_b   1.000
_cell.length_c   1.000
_cell.angle_alpha   90.00
_cell.angle_beta   90.00
_cell.angle_gamma   90.00
#
_symmetry.space_group_name_H-M   'P 1'
#
loop_
_entity.id
_entity.type
_entity.pdbx_description
1 polymer ?
#
loop_
_entity_poly.entity_id
_entity_poly.type
_entity_poly.pdbx_seq_one_letter_code
_entity_poly.pdbx_strand_id
1 'polypeptide(L)'
;MSRKATYPKVICTQHPDSASKYIATQEEPEEAIEAALVFGCDEYMPDYEGKATPYHQNVQIVSKLIEETDLVPGKDIFITPRAPSAVQE
;
A
#
# COMPACT_ATOMS: atom_id res chain seq x y z
N MET A 1 12.32 -28.57 -3.45
CA MET A 1 10.86 -28.42 -3.33
C MET A 1 10.50 -27.07 -3.92
N SER A 2 9.74 -27.03 -5.02
CA SER A 2 9.27 -25.76 -5.60
C SER A 2 8.35 -25.10 -4.57
N ARG A 3 8.75 -23.96 -4.00
CA ARG A 3 7.85 -23.15 -3.18
C ARG A 3 6.71 -22.72 -4.11
N LYS A 4 5.48 -23.20 -3.87
CA LYS A 4 4.30 -22.59 -4.51
C LYS A 4 4.40 -21.10 -4.25
N ALA A 5 4.50 -20.29 -5.31
CA ALA A 5 4.45 -18.86 -5.18
C ALA A 5 3.07 -18.51 -4.58
N THR A 6 3.08 -17.92 -3.38
CA THR A 6 1.89 -17.33 -2.79
C THR A 6 1.69 -16.01 -3.50
N TYR A 7 0.69 -15.93 -4.37
CA TYR A 7 0.34 -14.69 -5.06
C TYR A 7 -0.67 -13.90 -4.20
N PRO A 8 -0.51 -12.56 -4.10
CA PRO A 8 -1.50 -11.72 -3.44
C PRO A 8 -2.84 -11.87 -4.15
N LYS A 9 -3.94 -11.89 -3.38
CA LYS A 9 -5.31 -12.04 -3.89
C LYS A 9 -6.14 -10.79 -3.68
N VAL A 10 -5.87 -10.07 -2.59
CA VAL A 10 -6.62 -8.87 -2.19
C VAL A 10 -5.68 -7.68 -2.15
N ILE A 11 -5.97 -6.69 -3.00
CA ILE A 11 -5.25 -5.42 -3.06
C ILE A 11 -6.13 -4.29 -2.52
N CYS A 12 -5.60 -3.53 -1.57
CA CYS A 12 -6.20 -2.28 -1.11
C CYS A 12 -5.55 -1.11 -1.87
N THR A 13 -6.34 -0.13 -2.28
CA THR A 13 -5.91 0.95 -3.17
C THR A 13 -6.37 2.30 -2.67
N GLN A 14 -5.66 3.36 -3.04
CA GLN A 14 -6.01 4.74 -2.71
C GLN A 14 -6.97 5.39 -3.73
N HIS A 15 -7.91 4.62 -4.27
CA HIS A 15 -8.94 5.21 -5.15
C HIS A 15 -9.82 6.18 -4.33
N PRO A 16 -10.18 7.36 -4.89
CA PRO A 16 -11.01 8.34 -4.21
C PRO A 16 -12.51 8.09 -4.46
N ASP A 17 -12.96 6.84 -4.34
CA ASP A 17 -14.35 6.41 -4.60
C ASP A 17 -15.20 6.30 -3.32
N SER A 18 -14.60 6.52 -2.14
CA SER A 18 -15.32 6.64 -0.87
C SER A 18 -16.19 7.90 -0.83
N ALA A 19 -17.48 7.73 -0.58
CA ALA A 19 -18.45 8.84 -0.51
C ALA A 19 -18.47 9.59 0.83
N SER A 20 -17.92 9.00 1.89
CA SER A 20 -18.19 9.44 3.27
C SER A 20 -16.95 9.85 4.06
N LYS A 21 -15.75 9.49 3.61
CA LYS A 21 -14.51 9.74 4.35
C LYS A 21 -13.45 10.26 3.40
N TYR A 22 -12.90 11.42 3.75
CA TYR A 22 -11.66 11.92 3.18
C TYR A 22 -10.47 11.32 3.94
N ILE A 23 -9.45 10.88 3.21
CA ILE A 23 -8.17 10.41 3.75
C ILE A 23 -7.08 11.34 3.24
N ALA A 24 -6.37 12.02 4.15
CA ALA A 24 -5.25 12.85 3.77
C ALA A 24 -3.99 12.00 3.51
N THR A 25 -3.06 12.50 2.70
CA THR A 25 -1.79 11.79 2.41
C THR A 25 -0.94 11.45 3.63
N GLN A 26 -1.15 12.19 4.72
CA GLN A 26 -0.49 12.01 6.01
C GLN A 26 -1.08 10.85 6.82
N GLU A 27 -2.32 10.43 6.53
CA GLU A 27 -3.04 9.35 7.22
C GLU A 27 -2.90 8.01 6.47
N GLU A 28 -2.52 8.05 5.19
CA GLU A 28 -2.36 6.88 4.33
C GLU A 28 -1.30 5.88 4.80
N PRO A 29 -0.17 6.28 5.44
CA PRO A 29 0.75 5.31 6.01
C PRO A 29 0.10 4.43 7.09
N GLU A 30 -0.73 5.01 7.96
CA GLU A 30 -1.51 4.28 8.95
C GLU A 30 -2.63 3.44 8.31
N GLU A 31 -3.29 3.96 7.28
CA GLU A 31 -4.29 3.20 6.51
C GLU A 31 -3.67 1.93 5.90
N ALA A 32 -2.43 1.98 5.42
CA ALA A 32 -1.74 0.80 4.89
C ALA A 32 -1.55 -0.30 5.95
N ILE A 33 -1.30 0.09 7.21
CA ILE A 33 -1.21 -0.85 8.34
C ILE A 33 -2.60 -1.43 8.68
N GLU A 34 -3.64 -0.59 8.67
CA GLU A 34 -5.02 -1.03 8.87
C GLU A 34 -5.46 -2.02 7.78
N ALA A 35 -5.14 -1.75 6.52
CA ALA A 35 -5.39 -2.64 5.40
C ALA A 35 -4.77 -4.03 5.62
N ALA A 36 -3.53 -4.06 6.10
CA ALA A 36 -2.82 -5.30 6.37
C ALA A 36 -3.43 -6.08 7.56
N LEU A 37 -3.62 -5.42 8.70
CA LEU A 37 -3.92 -6.11 9.96
C LEU A 37 -5.41 -6.27 10.23
N VAL A 38 -6.23 -5.29 9.84
CA VAL A 38 -7.68 -5.28 10.12
C VAL A 38 -8.45 -5.91 8.98
N PHE A 39 -8.12 -5.55 7.75
CA PHE A 39 -8.83 -6.04 6.56
C PHE A 39 -8.19 -7.28 5.93
N GLY A 40 -6.97 -7.65 6.35
CA GLY A 40 -6.28 -8.84 5.88
C GLY A 40 -5.92 -8.76 4.40
N CYS A 41 -5.63 -7.57 3.89
CA CYS A 41 -5.18 -7.38 2.51
C CYS A 41 -3.77 -7.97 2.33
N ASP A 42 -3.55 -8.64 1.20
CA ASP A 42 -2.24 -9.20 0.85
C ASP A 42 -1.33 -8.14 0.22
N GLU A 43 -1.91 -7.06 -0.28
CA GLU A 43 -1.22 -6.04 -1.07
C GLU A 43 -1.84 -4.64 -0.83
N TYR A 44 -0.98 -3.62 -0.81
CA TYR A 44 -1.38 -2.21 -0.75
C TYR A 44 -0.73 -1.44 -1.91
N MET A 45 -1.51 -0.57 -2.54
CA MET A 45 -1.12 0.21 -3.72
C MET A 45 -1.12 1.72 -3.43
N PRO A 46 0.04 2.30 -3.07
CA PRO A 46 0.23 3.74 -3.05
C PRO A 46 0.14 4.33 -4.46
N ASP A 47 -0.66 5.37 -4.64
CA ASP A 47 -0.85 6.04 -5.93
C ASP A 47 0.07 7.26 -6.06
N TYR A 48 1.02 7.22 -7.00
CA TYR A 48 1.87 8.34 -7.37
C TYR A 48 1.48 8.98 -8.72
N GLU A 49 0.48 8.45 -9.41
CA GLU A 49 -0.01 8.96 -10.70
C GLU A 49 -1.09 10.04 -10.49
N GLY A 50 -2.15 9.70 -9.74
CA GLY A 50 -3.34 10.56 -9.62
C GLY A 50 -3.39 11.44 -8.38
N LYS A 51 -2.36 11.40 -7.52
CA LYS A 51 -2.42 11.93 -6.16
C LYS A 51 -1.16 12.72 -5.78
N ALA A 52 -1.31 13.67 -4.87
CA ALA A 52 -0.22 14.47 -4.31
C ALA A 52 0.64 13.69 -3.30
N THR A 53 0.98 12.45 -3.63
CA THR A 53 1.69 11.54 -2.74
C THR A 53 3.10 12.02 -2.48
N PRO A 54 3.51 12.20 -1.22
CA PRO A 54 4.86 12.64 -0.92
C PRO A 54 5.85 11.52 -1.27
N TYR A 55 7.04 11.92 -1.73
CA TYR A 55 8.13 10.99 -2.06
C TYR A 55 8.37 9.94 -0.97
N HIS A 56 8.30 10.35 0.30
CA HIS A 56 8.60 9.51 1.46
C HIS A 56 7.52 8.48 1.79
N GLN A 57 6.32 8.53 1.19
CA GLN A 57 5.20 7.68 1.60
C GLN A 57 5.54 6.18 1.54
N ASN A 58 6.21 5.72 0.48
CA ASN A 58 6.65 4.32 0.39
C ASN A 58 7.57 3.91 1.55
N VAL A 59 8.50 4.78 1.92
CA VAL A 59 9.40 4.51 3.05
C VAL A 59 8.62 4.51 4.35
N GLN A 60 7.69 5.46 4.54
CA GLN A 60 6.85 5.52 5.73
C GLN A 60 6.00 4.25 5.90
N ILE A 61 5.36 3.77 4.83
CA ILE A 61 4.56 2.53 4.84
C ILE A 61 5.45 1.32 5.18
N VAL A 62 6.57 1.17 4.47
CA VAL A 62 7.47 0.01 4.66
C VAL A 62 8.10 0.03 6.06
N SER A 63 8.57 1.19 6.54
CA SER A 63 9.11 1.34 7.90
C SER A 63 8.06 0.97 8.94
N LYS A 64 6.84 1.47 8.83
CA LYS A 64 5.76 1.13 9.77
C LYS A 64 5.42 -0.36 9.76
N LEU A 65 5.36 -1.00 8.59
CA LEU A 65 5.12 -2.45 8.51
C LEU A 65 6.22 -3.23 9.25
N ILE A 66 7.48 -2.84 9.09
CA ILE A 66 8.63 -3.50 9.74
C ILE A 66 8.67 -3.20 11.25
N GLU A 67 8.35 -1.98 11.65
CA GLU A 67 8.51 -1.49 13.03
C GLU A 67 7.31 -1.83 13.91
N GLU A 68 6.10 -1.86 13.34
CA GLU A 68 4.84 -1.96 14.09
C GLU A 68 4.13 -3.31 13.91
N THR A 69 4.60 -4.19 13.01
CA THR A 69 3.94 -5.46 12.69
C THR A 69 4.92 -6.63 12.56
N ASP A 70 4.39 -7.87 12.60
CA ASP A 70 5.17 -9.09 12.32
C ASP A 70 5.23 -9.44 10.82
N LEU A 71 4.72 -8.58 9.94
CA LEU A 71 4.65 -8.83 8.50
C LEU A 71 5.99 -8.46 7.83
N VAL A 72 6.46 -9.32 6.93
CA VAL A 72 7.64 -9.04 6.11
C VAL A 72 7.21 -8.53 4.73
N PRO A 73 7.48 -7.26 4.37
CA PRO A 73 7.21 -6.74 3.03
C PRO A 73 7.92 -7.56 1.95
N GLY A 74 7.21 -7.86 0.85
CA GLY A 74 7.67 -8.73 -0.24
C GLY A 74 7.54 -10.23 0.02
N LYS A 75 7.03 -10.64 1.20
CA LYS A 75 6.76 -12.04 1.53
C LYS A 75 5.35 -12.24 2.07
N ASP A 76 5.01 -11.51 3.13
CA ASP A 76 3.73 -11.63 3.84
C ASP A 76 2.74 -10.55 3.40
N ILE A 77 3.23 -9.40 2.95
CA ILE A 77 2.46 -8.31 2.33
C ILE A 77 3.25 -7.70 1.17
N PHE A 78 2.57 -7.24 0.12
CA PHE A 78 3.19 -6.58 -1.03
C PHE A 78 2.84 -5.09 -1.06
N ILE A 79 3.84 -4.26 -1.33
CA ILE A 79 3.65 -2.83 -1.56
C ILE A 79 3.99 -2.57 -3.03
N THR A 80 2.99 -2.22 -3.81
CA THR A 80 3.10 -2.11 -5.27
C THR A 80 2.70 -0.69 -5.69
N PRO A 81 3.66 0.25 -5.77
CA PRO A 81 3.33 1.63 -6.12
C PRO A 81 2.79 1.74 -7.55
N ARG A 82 1.71 2.50 -7.73
CA ARG A 82 1.24 2.95 -9.04
C ARG A 82 2.04 4.20 -9.42
N ALA A 83 3.06 4.02 -10.26
CA ALA A 83 3.92 5.10 -10.72
C ALA A 83 3.29 5.89 -11.89
N PRO A 84 3.60 7.19 -12.02
CA PRO A 84 3.15 8.00 -13.15
C PRO A 84 3.70 7.49 -14.48
N SER A 85 2.94 7.71 -15.54
CA SER A 85 3.35 7.35 -16.90
C SER A 85 4.29 8.41 -17.46
N ALA A 86 5.55 8.06 -17.69
CA ALA A 86 6.58 8.98 -18.21
C ALA A 86 6.31 9.52 -19.65
N VAL A 87 5.21 9.11 -20.28
CA VAL A 87 4.79 9.58 -21.61
C VAL A 87 3.56 10.50 -21.53
N GLN A 88 2.72 10.32 -20.51
CA GLN A 88 1.45 11.02 -20.37
C GLN A 88 1.51 12.15 -19.33
N GLU A 89 2.49 12.10 -18.44
CA GLU A 89 2.83 13.14 -17.45
C GLU A 89 4.22 13.73 -17.75
#